data_AF-A0A7M1I0F5-F1
#
_entry.id   AF-A0A7M1I0F5-F1
#
_cell.length_a   1.000
_cell.length_b   1.000
_cell.length_c   1.000
_cell.angle_alpha   90.00
_cell.angle_beta   90.00
_cell.angle_gamma   90.00
#
_symmetry.space_group_name_H-M   'P 1'
#
loop_
_entity.id
_entity.type
_entity.pdbx_description
1 polymer ?
#
loop_
_entity_poly.entity_id
_entity_poly.type
_entity_poly.pdbx_seq_one_letter_code
_entity_poly.pdbx_strand_id
1 'polypeptide(L)'
;MTKGAFYHHFKNKKQLLSACYKQQLIMIDAYITTKTDLTNGWSALESIFEHYLDYIIDNNKNLIPIQEVMPIIGWNELEKISLEYITGKVNAIVSKLIQENQLKAYDDDVLKNLLNGWFMHIAIHAKNLKELADKKGQFIAIYRGFLLSLKDK
;
A
#
# COMPACT_ATOMS: atom_id res chain seq x y z
N MET A 1 21.64 12.21 20.59
CA MET A 1 22.06 10.93 19.96
C MET A 1 23.52 11.05 19.55
N THR A 2 24.40 10.14 19.97
CA THR A 2 25.82 10.14 19.55
C THR A 2 25.98 9.29 18.28
N LYS A 3 26.98 9.60 17.43
CA LYS A 3 27.29 8.79 16.24
C LYS A 3 27.52 7.31 16.58
N GLY A 4 28.07 7.02 17.78
CA GLY A 4 28.30 5.65 18.26
C GLY A 4 27.03 4.84 18.48
N ALA A 5 25.98 5.44 19.08
CA ALA A 5 24.69 4.75 19.27
C ALA A 5 24.00 4.42 17.94
N PHE A 6 24.19 5.26 16.91
CA PHE A 6 23.61 5.09 15.58
C PHE A 6 24.15 3.85 14.85
N TYR A 7 25.48 3.66 14.86
CA TYR A 7 26.12 2.49 14.25
C TYR A 7 25.97 1.21 15.07
N HIS A 8 25.62 1.32 16.36
CA HIS A 8 25.33 0.17 17.21
C HIS A 8 24.00 -0.50 16.85
N HIS A 9 23.04 0.25 16.30
CA HIS A 9 21.72 -0.26 15.88
C HIS A 9 21.64 -0.55 14.37
N PHE A 10 22.36 0.20 13.52
CA PHE A 10 22.33 0.03 12.07
C PHE A 10 23.74 -0.06 11.48
N LYS A 11 24.02 -1.13 10.74
CA LYS A 11 25.34 -1.34 10.12
C LYS A 11 25.60 -0.36 8.97
N ASN A 12 24.56 0.14 8.31
CA ASN A 12 24.67 1.09 7.20
C ASN A 12 23.37 1.88 6.95
N LYS A 13 23.46 2.89 6.07
CA LYS A 13 22.33 3.75 5.66
C LYS A 13 21.17 2.96 5.04
N LYS A 14 21.45 1.87 4.31
CA LYS A 14 20.41 1.01 3.72
C LYS A 14 19.55 0.35 4.80
N GLN A 15 20.17 -0.20 5.84
CA GLN A 15 19.45 -0.82 6.95
C GLN A 15 18.60 0.19 7.73
N LEU A 16 19.14 1.38 7.98
CA LEU A 16 18.37 2.44 8.63
C LEU A 16 17.16 2.84 7.78
N LEU A 17 17.36 3.12 6.49
CA LEU A 17 16.28 3.58 5.63
C LEU A 17 15.20 2.51 5.45
N SER A 18 15.60 1.24 5.32
CA SER A 18 14.68 0.10 5.31
C SER A 18 13.84 0.04 6.59
N ALA A 19 14.47 0.19 7.76
CA ALA A 19 13.76 0.19 9.05
C ALA A 19 12.81 1.39 9.20
N CYS A 20 13.22 2.59 8.78
CA CYS A 20 12.37 3.78 8.80
C CYS A 20 11.17 3.63 7.87
N TYR A 21 11.38 3.11 6.65
CA TYR A 21 10.29 2.88 5.71
C TYR A 21 9.34 1.77 6.19
N LYS A 22 9.88 0.69 6.77
CA LYS A 22 9.10 -0.35 7.44
C LYS A 22 8.21 0.24 8.53
N GLN A 23 8.75 1.12 9.37
CA GLN A 23 7.99 1.79 10.43
C GLN A 23 6.84 2.63 9.85
N GLN A 24 7.06 3.31 8.72
CA GLN A 24 6.00 4.03 8.02
C GLN A 24 4.90 3.09 7.53
N LEU A 25 5.25 1.94 6.95
CA LEU A 25 4.27 0.94 6.52
C LEU A 25 3.47 0.36 7.68
N ILE A 26 4.09 0.15 8.85
CA ILE A 26 3.40 -0.24 10.09
C ILE A 26 2.35 0.80 10.49
N MET A 27 2.70 2.10 10.43
CA MET A 27 1.78 3.18 10.81
C MET A 27 0.59 3.27 9.84
N ILE A 28 0.85 3.12 8.53
CA ILE A 28 -0.20 3.07 7.51
C ILE A 28 -1.11 1.86 7.74
N ASP A 29 -0.54 0.68 7.97
CA ASP A 29 -1.30 -0.56 8.17
C ASP A 29 -2.17 -0.50 9.43
N ALA A 30 -1.62 0.03 10.54
CA ALA A 30 -2.38 0.26 11.76
C ALA A 30 -3.55 1.22 11.53
N TYR A 31 -3.30 2.36 10.86
CA TYR A 31 -4.35 3.32 10.53
C TYR A 31 -5.49 2.68 9.74
N ILE A 32 -5.18 1.94 8.68
CA ILE A 32 -6.17 1.29 7.81
C ILE A 32 -6.93 0.20 8.58
N THR A 33 -6.22 -0.62 9.35
CA THR A 33 -6.82 -1.72 10.12
C THR A 33 -7.84 -1.22 11.13
N THR A 34 -7.59 -0.07 11.79
CA THR A 34 -8.56 0.50 12.73
C THR A 34 -9.84 1.04 12.08
N LYS A 35 -9.85 1.26 10.76
CA LYS A 35 -10.96 1.89 10.04
C LYS A 35 -11.66 0.98 9.04
N THR A 36 -11.15 -0.22 8.83
CA THR A 36 -11.66 -1.11 7.80
C THR A 36 -12.30 -2.34 8.42
N ASP A 37 -13.58 -2.54 8.15
CA ASP A 37 -14.24 -3.81 8.40
C ASP A 37 -13.82 -4.83 7.34
N LEU A 38 -13.30 -5.97 7.78
CA LEU A 38 -12.83 -7.07 6.93
C LEU A 38 -13.89 -8.15 6.69
N THR A 39 -15.12 -7.97 7.17
CA THR A 39 -16.21 -8.96 7.04
C THR A 39 -16.59 -9.18 5.58
N ASN A 40 -16.68 -8.12 4.79
CA ASN A 40 -16.97 -8.19 3.36
C ASN A 40 -15.73 -7.83 2.54
N GLY A 41 -15.18 -8.80 1.80
CA GLY A 41 -13.92 -8.61 1.05
C GLY A 41 -13.95 -7.47 0.03
N TRP A 42 -15.08 -7.28 -0.66
CA TRP A 42 -15.24 -6.18 -1.63
C TRP A 42 -15.21 -4.82 -0.96
N SER A 43 -16.03 -4.64 0.08
CA SER A 43 -16.11 -3.40 0.86
C SER A 43 -14.77 -3.12 1.56
N ALA A 44 -14.07 -4.18 1.98
CA ALA A 44 -12.73 -4.08 2.56
C ALA A 44 -11.71 -3.56 1.54
N LEU A 45 -11.68 -4.07 0.30
CA LEU A 45 -10.77 -3.57 -0.74
C LEU A 45 -11.01 -2.08 -1.03
N GLU A 46 -12.27 -1.67 -1.18
CA GLU A 46 -12.63 -0.27 -1.38
C GLU A 46 -12.17 0.61 -0.21
N SER A 47 -12.47 0.17 1.02
CA SER A 47 -12.12 0.91 2.24
C SER A 47 -10.61 1.00 2.44
N ILE A 48 -9.86 -0.07 2.18
CA ILE A 48 -8.39 -0.06 2.28
C ILE A 48 -7.81 0.98 1.33
N PHE A 49 -8.29 1.03 0.07
CA PHE A 49 -7.79 2.00 -0.91
C PHE A 49 -8.14 3.44 -0.53
N GLU A 50 -9.36 3.70 -0.08
CA GLU A 50 -9.81 5.02 0.37
C GLU A 50 -9.00 5.50 1.60
N HIS A 51 -8.88 4.66 2.63
CA HIS A 51 -8.10 5.01 3.82
C HIS A 51 -6.61 5.13 3.55
N TYR A 52 -6.07 4.37 2.59
CA TYR A 52 -4.69 4.54 2.14
C TYR A 52 -4.48 5.92 1.52
N LEU A 53 -5.35 6.32 0.59
CA LEU A 53 -5.32 7.67 0.00
C LEU A 53 -5.39 8.76 1.07
N ASP A 54 -6.33 8.64 2.01
CA ASP A 54 -6.46 9.60 3.12
C ASP A 54 -5.20 9.71 3.94
N TYR A 55 -4.63 8.58 4.35
CA TYR A 55 -3.41 8.60 5.12
C TYR A 55 -2.27 9.28 4.37
N ILE A 56 -2.09 8.97 3.08
CA ILE A 56 -1.05 9.59 2.26
C ILE A 56 -1.28 11.11 2.14
N ILE A 57 -2.52 11.54 1.90
CA ILE A 57 -2.86 12.96 1.77
C ILE A 57 -2.61 13.71 3.08
N ASP A 58 -3.11 13.18 4.20
CA ASP A 58 -3.04 13.84 5.50
C ASP A 58 -1.61 13.89 6.06
N ASN A 59 -0.78 12.90 5.73
CA ASN A 59 0.55 12.75 6.32
C ASN A 59 1.71 13.04 5.36
N ASN A 60 1.46 13.44 4.11
CA ASN A 60 2.48 13.50 3.05
C ASN A 60 3.81 14.15 3.46
N LYS A 61 3.77 15.25 4.21
CA LYS A 61 4.99 15.97 4.66
C LYS A 61 5.90 15.15 5.60
N ASN A 62 5.35 14.13 6.24
CA ASN A 62 6.02 13.26 7.21
C ASN A 62 6.36 11.89 6.62
N LEU A 63 5.97 11.62 5.37
CA LEU A 63 6.25 10.34 4.73
C LEU A 63 7.60 10.40 4.01
N ILE A 64 8.37 9.33 4.17
CA ILE A 64 9.54 9.05 3.37
C ILE A 64 9.06 8.67 1.97
N PRO A 65 9.42 9.45 0.93
CA PRO A 65 8.97 9.19 -0.42
C PRO A 65 9.58 7.92 -0.99
N ILE A 66 8.78 7.12 -1.67
CA ILE A 66 9.25 5.84 -2.22
C ILE A 66 10.37 6.04 -3.26
N GLN A 67 10.40 7.18 -3.95
CA GLN A 67 11.46 7.52 -4.90
C GLN A 67 12.83 7.75 -4.23
N GLU A 68 12.84 8.05 -2.93
CA GLU A 68 14.09 8.19 -2.16
C GLU A 68 14.51 6.86 -1.54
N VAL A 69 13.54 5.98 -1.28
CA VAL A 69 13.75 4.66 -0.68
C VAL A 69 14.21 3.65 -1.72
N MET A 70 13.49 3.53 -2.83
CA MET A 70 13.68 2.49 -3.85
C MET A 70 15.12 2.44 -4.41
N PRO A 71 15.79 3.56 -4.75
CA PRO A 71 17.17 3.52 -5.27
C PRO A 71 18.20 3.03 -4.26
N ILE A 72 17.92 3.14 -2.95
CA ILE A 72 18.86 2.78 -1.89
C ILE A 72 18.64 1.34 -1.42
N ILE A 73 17.39 0.92 -1.23
CA ILE A 73 17.08 -0.42 -0.71
C ILE A 73 16.94 -1.46 -1.83
N GLY A 74 16.54 -1.03 -3.03
CA GLY A 74 16.26 -1.87 -4.20
C GLY A 74 14.80 -2.38 -4.25
N TRP A 75 14.32 -2.71 -5.46
CA TRP A 75 12.96 -3.19 -5.70
C TRP A 75 12.61 -4.43 -4.85
N ASN A 76 13.44 -5.47 -4.88
CA ASN A 76 13.14 -6.73 -4.21
C ASN A 76 12.95 -6.57 -2.69
N GLU A 77 13.75 -5.70 -2.06
CA GLU A 77 13.61 -5.43 -0.63
C GLU A 77 12.36 -4.60 -0.35
N LEU A 78 12.07 -3.59 -1.17
CA LEU A 78 10.86 -2.79 -1.08
C LEU A 78 9.59 -3.66 -1.21
N GLU A 79 9.56 -4.54 -2.21
CA GLU A 79 8.46 -5.47 -2.47
C GLU A 79 8.27 -6.43 -1.29
N LYS A 80 9.36 -7.02 -0.79
CA LYS A 80 9.34 -7.89 0.38
C LYS A 80 8.73 -7.20 1.61
N ILE A 81 9.18 -5.99 1.93
CA ILE A 81 8.66 -5.25 3.10
C ILE A 81 7.18 -4.87 2.85
N SER A 82 6.82 -4.47 1.63
CA SER A 82 5.43 -4.11 1.29
C SER A 82 4.47 -5.29 1.45
N LEU A 83 4.91 -6.50 1.09
CA LEU A 83 4.18 -7.75 1.26
C LEU A 83 3.87 -8.07 2.73
N GLU A 84 4.69 -7.63 3.68
CA GLU A 84 4.42 -7.80 5.11
C GLU A 84 3.26 -6.93 5.63
N TYR A 85 2.79 -5.96 4.83
CA TYR A 85 1.77 -4.97 5.24
C TYR A 85 0.63 -4.87 4.22
N ILE A 86 0.43 -3.70 3.60
CA ILE A 86 -0.73 -3.38 2.75
C ILE A 86 -0.87 -4.36 1.59
N THR A 87 0.24 -4.69 0.91
CA THR A 87 0.23 -5.65 -0.20
C THR A 87 -0.21 -7.03 0.26
N GLY A 88 0.31 -7.51 1.39
CA GLY A 88 -0.11 -8.79 1.96
C GLY A 88 -1.58 -8.80 2.35
N LYS A 89 -2.08 -7.70 2.93
CA LYS A 89 -3.49 -7.55 3.32
C LYS A 89 -4.42 -7.61 2.10
N VAL A 90 -4.10 -6.87 1.04
CA VAL A 90 -4.86 -6.89 -0.22
C VAL A 90 -4.82 -8.28 -0.84
N ASN A 91 -3.65 -8.92 -0.90
CA ASN A 91 -3.48 -10.26 -1.46
C ASN A 91 -4.32 -11.30 -0.71
N ALA A 92 -4.37 -11.23 0.62
CA ALA A 92 -5.17 -12.14 1.44
C ALA A 92 -6.67 -12.02 1.14
N ILE A 93 -7.18 -10.78 0.99
CA ILE A 93 -8.58 -10.53 0.65
C ILE A 93 -8.89 -11.05 -0.76
N VAL A 94 -8.03 -10.76 -1.73
CA VAL A 94 -8.21 -11.23 -3.12
C VAL A 94 -8.20 -12.76 -3.17
N SER A 95 -7.25 -13.42 -2.51
CA SER A 95 -7.21 -14.89 -2.44
C SER A 95 -8.48 -15.48 -1.84
N LYS A 96 -9.07 -14.84 -0.82
CA LYS A 96 -10.36 -15.28 -0.26
C LYS A 96 -11.50 -15.13 -1.27
N LEU A 97 -11.57 -14.01 -1.98
CA LEU A 97 -12.58 -13.78 -3.04
C LEU A 97 -12.46 -14.80 -4.19
N ILE A 98 -11.24 -15.22 -4.54
CA ILE A 98 -10.99 -16.27 -5.54
C ILE A 98 -11.51 -17.62 -5.03
N GLN A 99 -11.18 -17.98 -3.78
CA GLN A 99 -11.66 -19.23 -3.16
C GLN A 99 -13.19 -19.28 -3.05
N GLU A 100 -13.82 -18.13 -2.83
CA GLU A 100 -15.28 -17.99 -2.77
C GLU A 100 -15.95 -17.92 -4.16
N ASN A 101 -15.19 -18.03 -5.25
CA ASN A 101 -15.65 -17.89 -6.64
C ASN A 101 -16.43 -16.59 -6.90
N GLN A 102 -16.01 -15.48 -6.26
CA GLN A 102 -16.64 -14.18 -6.45
C GLN A 102 -15.98 -13.33 -7.54
N LEU A 103 -14.83 -13.78 -8.04
CA LEU A 103 -14.02 -13.13 -9.07
C LEU A 103 -14.12 -13.92 -10.37
N LYS A 104 -14.12 -13.20 -11.50
CA LYS A 104 -13.90 -13.81 -12.81
C LYS A 104 -12.58 -14.59 -12.82
N ALA A 105 -12.53 -15.64 -13.64
CA ALA A 105 -11.34 -16.47 -13.81
C ALA A 105 -10.18 -15.70 -14.46
N TYR A 106 -9.30 -15.18 -13.62
CA TYR A 106 -8.03 -14.57 -13.99
C TYR A 106 -6.88 -15.32 -13.32
N ASP A 107 -5.66 -15.11 -13.82
CA ASP A 107 -4.47 -15.55 -13.11
C ASP A 107 -4.34 -14.79 -11.77
N ASP A 108 -4.12 -15.55 -10.71
CA ASP A 108 -4.02 -15.08 -9.33
C ASP A 108 -2.97 -13.97 -9.16
N ASP A 109 -1.78 -14.18 -9.71
CA ASP A 109 -0.64 -13.31 -9.52
C ASP A 109 -0.79 -12.05 -10.37
N VAL A 110 -1.27 -12.19 -11.60
CA VAL A 110 -1.60 -11.04 -12.46
C VAL A 110 -2.62 -10.13 -11.78
N LEU A 111 -3.70 -10.69 -11.22
CA LEU A 111 -4.75 -9.90 -10.57
C LEU A 111 -4.21 -9.17 -9.33
N LYS A 112 -3.50 -9.88 -8.46
CA LYS A 112 -2.91 -9.29 -7.24
C LYS A 112 -1.91 -8.20 -7.59
N ASN A 113 -1.06 -8.41 -8.60
CA ASN A 113 -0.08 -7.42 -9.04
C ASN A 113 -0.75 -6.14 -9.58
N LEU A 114 -1.81 -6.27 -10.38
CA LEU A 114 -2.56 -5.12 -10.90
C LEU A 114 -3.24 -4.34 -9.77
N LEU A 115 -3.87 -5.02 -8.81
CA LEU A 115 -4.50 -4.37 -7.66
C LEU A 115 -3.48 -3.62 -6.80
N ASN A 116 -2.33 -4.23 -6.51
CA ASN A 116 -1.24 -3.57 -5.79
C ASN A 116 -0.61 -2.41 -6.58
N GLY A 117 -0.65 -2.46 -7.91
CA GLY A 117 -0.20 -1.39 -8.79
C GLY A 117 -0.88 -0.04 -8.52
N TRP A 118 -2.15 -0.04 -8.10
CA TRP A 118 -2.86 1.18 -7.69
C TRP A 118 -2.21 1.83 -6.47
N PHE A 119 -1.95 1.05 -5.42
CA PHE A 119 -1.29 1.55 -4.21
C PHE A 119 0.12 2.07 -4.51
N MET A 120 0.87 1.35 -5.34
CA MET A 120 2.21 1.76 -5.79
C MET A 120 2.15 3.07 -6.58
N HIS A 121 1.18 3.24 -7.48
CA HIS A 121 0.97 4.48 -8.22
C HIS A 121 0.73 5.66 -7.27
N ILE A 122 -0.13 5.48 -6.26
CA ILE A 122 -0.37 6.52 -5.24
C ILE A 122 0.91 6.82 -4.46
N ALA A 123 1.64 5.79 -4.00
CA ALA A 123 2.88 5.96 -3.23
C ALA A 123 3.95 6.75 -4.00
N ILE A 124 4.11 6.47 -5.31
CA ILE A 124 5.02 7.20 -6.18
C ILE A 124 4.57 8.66 -6.32
N HIS A 125 3.28 8.91 -6.52
CA HIS A 125 2.81 10.27 -6.77
C HIS A 125 2.47 11.07 -5.51
N ALA A 126 2.73 10.53 -4.32
CA ALA A 126 2.45 11.18 -3.03
C ALA A 126 3.04 12.59 -2.90
N LYS A 127 4.22 12.84 -3.51
CA LYS A 127 4.84 14.18 -3.55
C LYS A 127 3.95 15.24 -4.21
N ASN A 128 3.10 14.85 -5.17
CA ASN A 128 2.19 15.75 -5.89
C ASN A 128 0.85 15.91 -5.15
N LEU A 129 0.91 16.30 -3.88
CA LEU A 129 -0.23 16.27 -2.94
C LEU A 129 -1.47 17.01 -3.43
N LYS A 130 -1.29 18.20 -4.02
CA LYS A 130 -2.41 19.01 -4.48
C LYS A 130 -3.23 18.26 -5.53
N GLU A 131 -2.55 17.68 -6.51
CA GLU A 131 -3.21 16.90 -7.55
C GLU A 131 -3.88 15.65 -6.98
N LEU A 132 -3.21 14.95 -6.05
CA LEU A 132 -3.76 13.76 -5.41
C LEU A 132 -5.02 14.07 -4.59
N ALA A 133 -5.00 15.17 -3.83
CA ALA A 133 -6.13 15.62 -3.01
C ALA A 133 -7.29 16.11 -3.89
N ASP A 134 -7.01 16.97 -4.88
CA ASP A 134 -8.03 17.51 -5.79
C ASP A 134 -8.72 16.40 -6.59
N LYS A 135 -8.00 15.30 -6.89
CA LYS A 135 -8.50 14.17 -7.67
C LYS A 135 -8.86 12.94 -6.83
N LYS A 136 -8.84 12.99 -5.50
CA LYS A 136 -9.12 11.85 -4.61
C LYS A 136 -10.42 11.12 -5.01
N GLY A 137 -11.49 11.88 -5.22
CA GLY A 137 -12.79 11.33 -5.60
C GLY A 137 -12.75 10.57 -6.93
N GLN A 138 -11.95 11.01 -7.91
CA GLN A 138 -11.78 10.31 -9.18
C GLN A 138 -11.00 9.01 -9.01
N PHE A 139 -9.91 9.00 -8.23
CA PHE A 139 -9.17 7.77 -7.94
C PHE A 139 -10.06 6.72 -7.31
N ILE A 140 -10.86 7.11 -6.31
CA ILE A 140 -11.79 6.19 -5.63
C ILE A 140 -12.86 5.68 -6.60
N ALA A 141 -13.48 6.57 -7.38
CA ALA A 141 -14.52 6.18 -8.34
C ALA A 141 -13.99 5.19 -9.39
N ILE A 142 -12.80 5.43 -9.93
CA ILE A 142 -12.20 4.55 -10.93
C ILE A 142 -11.81 3.21 -10.28
N TYR A 143 -11.20 3.21 -9.09
CA TYR A 143 -10.84 1.98 -8.38
C TYR A 143 -12.09 1.13 -8.07
N ARG A 144 -13.18 1.75 -7.61
CA ARG A 144 -14.48 1.08 -7.42
C ARG A 144 -15.02 0.50 -8.73
N GLY A 145 -14.99 1.27 -9.82
CA GLY A 145 -15.38 0.79 -11.14
C GLY A 145 -14.55 -0.40 -11.61
N PHE A 146 -13.23 -0.37 -11.36
CA PHE A 146 -12.33 -1.49 -11.62
C PHE A 146 -12.72 -2.73 -10.80
N LEU A 147 -12.89 -2.61 -9.48
CA LEU A 147 -13.32 -3.72 -8.62
C LEU A 147 -14.67 -4.33 -9.07
N LEU A 148 -15.65 -3.50 -9.40
CA LEU A 148 -16.94 -3.96 -9.92
C LEU A 148 -16.79 -4.75 -11.22
N SER A 149 -15.84 -4.37 -12.08
CA SER A 149 -15.59 -5.10 -13.33
C SER A 149 -15.00 -6.50 -13.13
N LEU A 150 -14.43 -6.78 -11.95
CA LEU A 150 -13.81 -8.07 -11.61
C LEU A 150 -14.81 -9.08 -11.05
N LYS A 151 -15.96 -8.63 -10.55
CA LYS A 151 -17.01 -9.51 -10.00
C LYS A 151 -17.49 -10.49 -11.07
N ASP A 152 -17.60 -11.76 -10.70
CA ASP A 152 -18.33 -12.72 -11.52
C ASP A 152 -19.84 -12.44 -11.43
N LYS A 153 -20.59 -12.77 -12.49
CA LYS A 153 -22.02 -12.41 -12.59
C LYS A 153 -22.89 -13.12 -11.55
#